data_AF-A0A1E3PV99-F1
#
_entry.id   AF-A0A1E3PV99-F1
#
_cell.length_a   1.000
_cell.length_b   1.000
_cell.length_c   1.000
_cell.angle_alpha   90.00
_cell.angle_beta   90.00
_cell.angle_gamma   90.00
#
_symmetry.space_group_name_H-M   'P 1'
#
loop_
_entity.id
_entity.type
_entity.pdbx_description
1 polymer ?
#
loop_
_entity_poly.entity_id
_entity_poly.type
_entity_poly.pdbx_seq_one_letter_code
_entity_poly.pdbx_strand_id
1 'polypeptide(L)'
;MSATGASFEEVLALGQAAGLSLVTISAGLDHCHVPGRPTAYGELDLTTIEIGMGIHNEPGVQTVSPIPPIDVLIDRLLQYLIDPSDSDRAYVPFEPTDEVVLLVNNLGGLSTLEMRAVTQTAVTQIRKNYSITPSRVVAGTFMTSLNAPAFSLTLFNSTYTAKQCGVPVYKVLEYFDAETDALSWPKTHKYNDATALVETNTASVDSISYTMDIVVDPATLDRKLRKAAANVIAIEPKLTEWDTEMGDGDCGKTIEAGVLALLQAMDEEGLALSGSVLRVVDAIVGITEDRMGGTLGAVFGIFFAALFNSLVATLSAMPNNTPVEKILAMATVEALASLRVHTPAKEGDRTVMDVMIPFVEAFKDGDIAEAAKVAKAAAEGTKKLLPKLGRATYVSSSYTRDVLPPDPGAWGVHELIQGLAA
;
A
#
# COMPACT_ATOMS: atom_id res chain seq x y z
N MET A 1 31.66 -29.80 8.52
CA MET A 1 32.57 -30.69 9.27
C MET A 1 32.57 -32.14 8.75
N SER A 2 31.45 -32.86 8.74
CA SER A 2 31.42 -34.24 8.21
C SER A 2 31.85 -34.33 6.73
N ALA A 3 31.38 -33.40 5.89
CA ALA A 3 31.72 -33.37 4.46
C ALA A 3 33.23 -33.12 4.18
N THR A 4 33.97 -32.60 5.17
CA THR A 4 35.41 -32.31 5.05
C THR A 4 36.29 -33.41 5.64
N GLY A 5 35.72 -34.58 5.99
CA GLY A 5 36.47 -35.75 6.45
C GLY A 5 36.86 -35.74 7.94
N ALA A 6 36.19 -34.94 8.77
CA ALA A 6 36.38 -34.96 10.23
C ALA A 6 35.97 -36.31 10.84
N SER A 7 36.54 -36.67 11.99
CA SER A 7 36.20 -37.91 12.70
C SER A 7 34.78 -37.87 13.26
N PHE A 8 34.22 -39.06 13.54
CA PHE A 8 32.90 -39.16 14.18
C PHE A 8 32.87 -38.43 15.53
N GLU A 9 33.93 -38.57 16.33
CA GLU A 9 34.06 -37.93 17.65
C GLU A 9 34.05 -36.41 17.54
N GLU A 10 34.72 -35.85 16.53
CA GLU A 10 34.74 -34.40 16.32
C GLU A 10 33.37 -33.87 15.88
N VAL A 11 32.69 -34.58 14.96
CA VAL A 11 31.34 -34.22 14.51
C VAL A 11 30.32 -34.35 15.64
N LEU A 12 30.43 -35.40 16.46
CA LEU A 12 29.58 -35.62 17.62
C LEU A 12 29.78 -34.51 18.66
N ALA A 13 31.04 -34.15 18.97
CA ALA A 13 31.34 -33.09 19.91
C ALA A 13 30.76 -31.74 19.47
N LEU A 14 30.90 -31.39 18.18
CA LEU A 14 30.29 -30.18 17.63
C LEU A 14 28.75 -30.23 17.69
N GLY A 15 28.14 -31.35 17.30
CA GLY A 15 26.68 -31.51 17.29
C GLY A 15 26.07 -31.42 18.69
N GLN A 16 26.70 -32.03 19.69
CA GLN A 16 26.28 -31.94 21.09
C GLN A 16 26.45 -30.52 21.63
N ALA A 17 27.59 -29.88 21.36
CA ALA A 17 27.83 -28.50 21.76
C ALA A 17 26.81 -27.54 21.15
N ALA A 18 26.50 -27.70 19.85
CA ALA A 18 25.50 -26.88 19.17
C ALA A 18 24.09 -27.10 19.75
N GLY A 19 23.70 -28.35 19.99
CA GLY A 19 22.40 -28.69 20.61
C GLY A 19 22.21 -28.07 22.00
N LEU A 20 23.30 -27.95 22.77
CA LEU A 20 23.30 -27.31 24.10
C LEU A 20 23.45 -25.78 24.05
N SER A 21 23.56 -25.19 22.87
CA SER A 21 23.76 -23.74 22.67
C SER A 21 22.58 -23.05 22.00
N LEU A 22 21.41 -23.70 22.01
CA LEU A 22 20.18 -23.24 21.35
C LEU A 22 19.05 -23.03 22.36
N VAL A 23 18.36 -21.91 22.24
CA VAL A 23 17.09 -21.64 22.94
C VAL A 23 16.03 -21.27 21.91
N THR A 24 14.82 -21.81 22.04
CA THR A 24 13.71 -21.59 21.10
C THR A 24 12.40 -21.35 21.81
N ILE A 25 11.62 -20.37 21.35
CA ILE A 25 10.24 -20.13 21.81
C ILE A 25 9.35 -19.80 20.61
N SER A 26 8.13 -20.30 20.63
CA SER A 26 7.11 -20.04 19.61
C SER A 26 6.02 -19.11 20.12
N ALA A 27 5.31 -18.46 19.20
CA ALA A 27 4.03 -17.82 19.46
C ALA A 27 3.10 -18.06 18.26
N GLY A 28 1.86 -18.46 18.53
CA GLY A 28 0.88 -18.82 17.52
C GLY A 28 -0.48 -18.18 17.75
N LEU A 29 -1.08 -17.70 16.67
CA LEU A 29 -2.44 -17.16 16.66
C LEU A 29 -3.51 -18.26 16.64
N ASP A 30 -3.12 -19.47 16.22
CA ASP A 30 -3.97 -20.64 16.19
C ASP A 30 -3.14 -21.91 15.96
N HIS A 31 -3.79 -23.07 16.12
CA HIS A 31 -3.28 -24.37 15.76
C HIS A 31 -3.15 -24.58 14.24
N CYS A 32 -2.36 -25.58 13.85
CA CYS A 32 -2.39 -26.06 12.46
C CYS A 32 -3.64 -26.89 12.17
N HIS A 33 -4.08 -26.84 10.92
CA HIS A 33 -5.05 -27.76 10.37
C HIS A 33 -4.39 -29.09 9.99
N VAL A 34 -4.85 -30.18 10.61
CA VAL A 34 -4.40 -31.54 10.29
C VAL A 34 -5.30 -32.12 9.18
N PRO A 35 -4.75 -32.47 8.01
CA PRO A 35 -5.52 -33.03 6.90
C PRO A 35 -6.38 -34.24 7.32
N GLY A 36 -7.63 -34.23 6.90
CA GLY A 36 -8.60 -35.29 7.25
C GLY A 36 -9.29 -35.09 8.60
N ARG A 37 -9.03 -33.99 9.32
CA ARG A 37 -9.81 -33.58 10.49
C ARG A 37 -10.72 -32.39 10.17
N PRO A 38 -11.81 -32.18 10.93
CA PRO A 38 -12.56 -30.92 10.89
C PRO A 38 -11.65 -29.73 11.27
N THR A 39 -11.93 -28.54 10.72
CA THR A 39 -11.16 -27.32 11.00
C THR A 39 -11.29 -26.83 12.44
N ALA A 40 -12.47 -27.00 13.05
CA ALA A 40 -12.83 -26.42 14.34
C ALA A 40 -12.21 -27.09 15.60
N TYR A 41 -11.21 -27.97 15.48
CA TYR A 41 -10.65 -28.64 16.67
C TYR A 41 -9.57 -27.78 17.34
N GLY A 42 -9.95 -27.17 18.47
CA GLY A 42 -9.02 -26.43 19.33
C GLY A 42 -8.68 -25.03 18.84
N GLU A 43 -9.52 -24.40 18.00
CA GLU A 43 -9.30 -23.04 17.52
C GLU A 43 -9.15 -22.06 18.71
N LEU A 44 -8.15 -21.20 18.63
CA LEU A 44 -8.00 -20.06 19.54
C LEU A 44 -9.01 -18.95 19.17
N ASP A 45 -9.41 -18.17 20.18
CA ASP A 45 -10.20 -16.96 19.92
C ASP A 45 -9.38 -15.93 19.12
N LEU A 46 -10.02 -15.18 18.21
CA LEU A 46 -9.35 -14.20 17.34
C LEU A 46 -8.56 -13.10 18.09
N THR A 47 -8.83 -12.92 19.38
CA THR A 47 -8.13 -11.97 20.25
C THR A 47 -7.07 -12.63 21.12
N THR A 48 -6.70 -13.88 20.83
CA THR A 48 -5.82 -14.69 21.65
C THR A 48 -4.55 -15.08 20.90
N ILE A 49 -3.43 -15.12 21.62
CA ILE A 49 -2.18 -15.71 21.15
C ILE A 49 -1.64 -16.68 22.19
N GLU A 50 -1.10 -17.81 21.73
CA GLU A 50 -0.51 -18.84 22.58
C GLU A 50 1.02 -18.86 22.43
N ILE A 51 1.72 -18.78 23.56
CA ILE A 51 3.18 -18.75 23.65
C ILE A 51 3.68 -20.14 24.02
N GLY A 52 4.70 -20.61 23.31
CA GLY A 52 5.35 -21.90 23.53
C GLY A 52 4.57 -23.09 23.00
N MET A 53 3.60 -22.87 22.11
CA MET A 53 2.84 -23.93 21.46
C MET A 53 3.76 -24.88 20.68
N GLY A 54 3.53 -26.18 20.83
CA GLY A 54 4.31 -27.22 20.17
C GLY A 54 4.00 -27.34 18.67
N ILE A 55 4.93 -27.92 17.92
CA ILE A 55 4.84 -28.06 16.47
C ILE A 55 3.77 -29.08 16.01
N HIS A 56 3.10 -29.79 16.93
CA HIS A 56 1.98 -30.68 16.64
C HIS A 56 0.70 -30.27 17.39
N ASN A 57 0.53 -28.97 17.66
CA ASN A 57 -0.57 -28.43 18.45
C ASN A 57 -0.54 -28.87 19.93
N GLU A 58 0.63 -29.17 20.48
CA GLU A 58 0.76 -29.34 21.92
C GLU A 58 0.52 -28.00 22.62
N PRO A 59 -0.22 -27.98 23.75
CA PRO A 59 -0.48 -26.74 24.49
C PRO A 59 0.81 -26.02 24.85
N GLY A 60 0.79 -24.71 24.67
CA GLY A 60 1.86 -23.82 25.05
C GLY A 60 1.97 -23.59 26.55
N VAL A 61 2.97 -22.82 26.92
CA VAL A 61 3.21 -22.45 28.33
C VAL A 61 2.26 -21.36 28.80
N GLN A 62 1.66 -20.60 27.87
CA GLN A 62 0.78 -19.50 28.22
C GLN A 62 -0.12 -19.05 27.07
N THR A 63 -1.37 -18.75 27.42
CA THR A 63 -2.33 -18.08 26.55
C THR A 63 -2.48 -16.61 26.97
N VAL A 64 -2.50 -15.67 26.01
CA VAL A 64 -2.60 -14.23 26.25
C VAL A 64 -3.75 -13.63 25.45
N SER A 65 -4.62 -12.88 26.11
CA SER A 65 -5.71 -12.10 25.49
C SER A 65 -5.91 -10.77 26.25
N PRO A 66 -6.07 -9.63 25.56
CA PRO A 66 -5.97 -9.46 24.10
C PRO A 66 -4.54 -9.68 23.58
N ILE A 67 -4.39 -9.96 22.28
CA ILE A 67 -3.08 -10.06 21.61
C ILE A 67 -2.32 -8.75 21.85
N PRO A 68 -1.11 -8.80 22.46
CA PRO A 68 -0.33 -7.60 22.71
C PRO A 68 0.28 -7.06 21.41
N PRO A 69 0.65 -5.76 21.37
CA PRO A 69 1.48 -5.22 20.30
C PRO A 69 2.74 -6.06 20.06
N ILE A 70 3.20 -6.12 18.80
CA ILE A 70 4.28 -7.03 18.40
C ILE A 70 5.59 -6.77 19.15
N ASP A 71 5.90 -5.52 19.48
CA ASP A 71 7.07 -5.15 20.27
C ASP A 71 6.98 -5.69 21.70
N VAL A 72 5.80 -5.63 22.32
CA VAL A 72 5.58 -6.21 23.66
C VAL A 72 5.66 -7.74 23.62
N LEU A 73 5.09 -8.37 22.58
CA LEU A 73 5.15 -9.81 22.40
C LEU A 73 6.60 -10.29 22.26
N ILE A 74 7.36 -9.69 21.35
CA ILE A 74 8.74 -10.12 21.06
C ILE A 74 9.65 -9.89 22.27
N ASP A 75 9.48 -8.78 23.01
CA ASP A 75 10.28 -8.52 24.21
C ASP A 75 10.05 -9.63 25.25
N ARG A 76 8.80 -10.03 25.46
CA ARG A 76 8.44 -11.15 26.33
C ARG A 76 9.03 -12.48 25.86
N LEU A 77 8.99 -12.77 24.57
CA LEU A 77 9.59 -13.98 24.01
C LEU A 77 11.11 -13.99 24.24
N LEU A 78 11.79 -12.86 24.01
CA LEU A 78 13.23 -12.73 24.25
C LEU A 78 13.59 -12.88 25.73
N GLN A 79 12.76 -12.38 26.65
CA GLN A 79 12.95 -12.59 28.09
C GLN A 79 12.97 -14.09 28.42
N TYR A 80 12.06 -14.89 27.86
CA TYR A 80 12.07 -16.35 28.06
C TYR A 80 13.31 -17.05 27.51
N LEU A 81 14.04 -16.43 26.58
CA LEU A 81 15.23 -16.99 25.95
C LEU A 81 16.54 -16.54 26.63
N ILE A 82 16.59 -15.34 27.19
CA ILE A 82 17.85 -14.67 27.57
C ILE A 82 17.91 -14.32 29.07
N ASP A 83 16.78 -14.14 29.76
CA ASP A 83 16.77 -13.62 31.13
C ASP A 83 17.53 -14.53 32.11
N PRO A 84 18.72 -14.11 32.62
CA PRO A 84 19.52 -14.95 33.50
C PRO A 84 18.88 -15.21 34.87
N SER A 85 17.80 -14.48 35.21
CA SER A 85 17.03 -14.72 36.43
C SER A 85 16.07 -15.91 36.32
N ASP A 86 15.75 -16.36 35.10
CA ASP A 86 14.95 -17.57 34.84
C ASP A 86 15.85 -18.80 34.79
N SER A 87 16.17 -19.38 35.95
CA SER A 87 17.07 -20.54 36.05
C SER A 87 16.57 -21.79 35.33
N ASP A 88 15.26 -21.88 35.05
CA ASP A 88 14.66 -23.02 34.37
C ASP A 88 14.92 -22.94 32.85
N ARG A 89 15.15 -21.74 32.30
CA ARG A 89 15.24 -21.50 30.84
C ARG A 89 16.55 -20.86 30.41
N ALA A 90 17.27 -20.18 31.29
CA ALA A 90 18.55 -19.53 31.02
C ALA A 90 19.75 -20.50 31.03
N TYR A 91 19.61 -21.65 30.37
CA TYR A 91 20.65 -22.67 30.31
C TYR A 91 21.71 -22.38 29.22
N VAL A 92 21.47 -21.41 28.33
CA VAL A 92 22.46 -20.90 27.37
C VAL A 92 22.86 -19.48 27.80
N PRO A 93 24.14 -19.23 28.12
CA PRO A 93 24.59 -17.88 28.45
C PRO A 93 24.63 -17.02 27.18
N PHE A 94 24.36 -15.72 27.32
CA PHE A 94 24.46 -14.75 26.23
C PHE A 94 25.15 -13.48 26.74
N GLU A 95 26.28 -13.13 26.12
CA GLU A 95 27.04 -11.91 26.43
C GLU A 95 27.05 -10.95 25.23
N PRO A 96 27.17 -9.62 25.43
CA PRO A 96 27.23 -8.64 24.34
C PRO A 96 28.30 -8.90 23.28
N THR A 97 29.38 -9.59 23.64
CA THR A 97 30.51 -9.94 22.75
C THR A 97 30.33 -11.27 22.02
N ASP A 98 29.25 -12.01 22.27
CA ASP A 98 29.04 -13.31 21.65
C ASP A 98 28.58 -13.20 20.19
N GLU A 99 29.03 -14.14 19.37
CA GLU A 99 28.54 -14.33 18.02
C GLU A 99 27.24 -15.13 18.07
N VAL A 100 26.12 -14.43 17.96
CA VAL A 100 24.77 -15.01 18.06
C VAL A 100 24.11 -15.06 16.68
N VAL A 101 23.55 -16.21 16.33
CA VAL A 101 22.68 -16.36 15.17
C VAL A 101 21.22 -16.30 15.63
N LEU A 102 20.43 -15.44 14.99
CA LEU A 102 18.98 -15.40 15.14
C LEU A 102 18.34 -16.15 13.99
N LEU A 103 17.50 -17.14 14.30
CA LEU A 103 16.61 -17.81 13.37
C LEU A 103 15.16 -17.43 13.70
N VAL A 104 14.44 -16.87 12.72
CA VAL A 104 13.02 -16.56 12.79
C VAL A 104 12.29 -17.52 11.85
N ASN A 105 11.65 -18.53 12.43
CA ASN A 105 11.03 -19.61 11.69
C ASN A 105 9.52 -19.43 11.59
N ASN A 106 8.98 -19.49 10.37
CA ASN A 106 7.54 -19.51 10.09
C ASN A 106 7.04 -20.95 10.23
N LEU A 107 6.01 -21.17 11.05
CA LEU A 107 5.41 -22.49 11.21
C LEU A 107 4.45 -22.83 10.06
N GLY A 108 4.17 -21.89 9.16
CA GLY A 108 3.60 -22.14 7.83
C GLY A 108 2.45 -21.22 7.45
N GLY A 109 1.80 -20.57 8.41
CA GLY A 109 0.59 -19.77 8.20
C GLY A 109 0.77 -18.25 8.18
N LEU A 110 1.98 -17.73 8.40
CA LEU A 110 2.23 -16.28 8.40
C LEU A 110 2.64 -15.75 7.02
N SER A 111 2.24 -14.53 6.71
CA SER A 111 2.66 -13.83 5.49
C SER A 111 4.13 -13.38 5.56
N THR A 112 4.72 -13.15 4.39
CA THR A 112 6.08 -12.58 4.29
C THR A 112 6.19 -11.21 4.96
N LEU A 113 5.11 -10.41 4.96
CA LEU A 113 5.10 -9.09 5.60
C LEU A 113 5.19 -9.22 7.13
N GLU A 114 4.38 -10.09 7.71
CA GLU A 114 4.39 -10.38 9.15
C GLU A 114 5.75 -10.95 9.59
N MET A 115 6.29 -11.90 8.83
CA MET A 115 7.62 -12.48 9.11
C MET A 115 8.74 -11.42 9.09
N ARG A 116 8.67 -10.44 8.18
CA ARG A 116 9.62 -9.32 8.15
C ARG A 116 9.45 -8.40 9.35
N ALA A 117 8.21 -8.13 9.76
CA ALA A 117 7.93 -7.31 10.94
C ALA A 117 8.45 -7.98 12.23
N VAL A 118 8.20 -9.28 12.41
CA VAL A 118 8.73 -10.09 13.51
C VAL A 118 10.26 -10.05 13.53
N THR A 119 10.88 -10.28 12.37
CA THR A 119 12.35 -10.30 12.23
C THR A 119 12.97 -8.95 12.59
N GLN A 120 12.45 -7.86 12.02
CA GLN A 120 12.95 -6.51 12.30
C GLN A 120 12.78 -6.15 13.78
N THR A 121 11.64 -6.49 14.38
CA THR A 121 11.36 -6.22 15.79
C THR A 121 12.33 -6.98 16.69
N ALA A 122 12.52 -8.29 16.44
CA ALA A 122 13.45 -9.13 17.20
C ALA A 122 14.89 -8.62 17.11
N VAL A 123 15.40 -8.33 15.92
CA VAL A 123 16.76 -7.78 15.76
C VAL A 123 16.93 -6.46 16.51
N THR A 124 15.94 -5.57 16.39
CA THR A 124 15.98 -4.25 17.04
C THR A 124 16.02 -4.39 18.57
N GLN A 125 15.20 -5.28 19.13
CA GLN A 125 15.12 -5.48 20.58
C GLN A 125 16.31 -6.25 21.14
N ILE A 126 16.84 -7.26 20.43
CA ILE A 126 18.07 -7.96 20.82
C ILE A 126 19.22 -6.95 20.97
N ARG A 127 19.37 -6.06 19.99
CA ARG A 127 20.39 -5.00 20.03
C ARG A 127 20.15 -4.00 21.15
N LYS A 128 18.93 -3.48 21.27
CA LYS A 128 18.59 -2.43 22.22
C LYS A 128 18.63 -2.89 23.67
N ASN A 129 18.04 -4.05 23.96
CA ASN A 129 17.78 -4.49 25.33
C ASN A 129 18.90 -5.38 25.87
N TYR A 130 19.62 -6.10 25.00
CA TYR A 130 20.65 -7.07 25.41
C TYR A 130 22.05 -6.71 24.90
N SER A 131 22.22 -5.61 24.16
CA SER A 131 23.50 -5.17 23.57
C SER A 131 24.17 -6.22 22.67
N ILE A 132 23.39 -7.16 22.13
CA ILE A 132 23.87 -8.20 21.24
C ILE A 132 23.55 -7.78 19.80
N THR A 133 24.55 -7.84 18.92
CA THR A 133 24.31 -7.70 17.48
C THR A 133 24.36 -9.08 16.84
N PRO A 134 23.24 -9.63 16.36
CA PRO A 134 23.24 -10.91 15.68
C PRO A 134 24.21 -10.92 14.51
N SER A 135 25.08 -11.93 14.44
CA SER A 135 26.05 -12.06 13.37
C SER A 135 25.45 -12.63 12.10
N ARG A 136 24.41 -13.46 12.24
CA ARG A 136 23.53 -13.94 11.17
C ARG A 136 22.08 -13.79 11.61
N VAL A 137 21.23 -13.39 10.68
CA VAL A 137 19.78 -13.38 10.83
C VAL A 137 19.19 -14.19 9.69
N VAL A 138 18.50 -15.26 10.03
CA VAL A 138 17.87 -16.17 9.07
C VAL A 138 16.38 -16.14 9.33
N ALA A 139 15.59 -15.81 8.32
CA ALA A 139 14.13 -15.75 8.45
C ALA A 139 13.47 -16.50 7.28
N GLY A 140 12.51 -17.37 7.58
CA GLY A 140 11.91 -18.23 6.56
C GLY A 140 11.15 -19.41 7.15
N THR A 141 10.84 -20.38 6.29
CA THR A 141 10.02 -21.55 6.62
C THR A 141 10.92 -22.79 6.64
N PHE A 142 11.42 -23.17 7.82
CA PHE A 142 12.42 -24.23 7.96
C PHE A 142 11.87 -25.46 8.68
N MET A 143 11.20 -25.26 9.82
CA MET A 143 10.55 -26.31 10.61
C MET A 143 9.09 -25.93 10.81
N THR A 144 8.20 -26.47 9.97
CA THR A 144 6.79 -26.09 9.96
C THR A 144 5.93 -26.91 10.92
N SER A 145 4.76 -26.36 11.22
CA SER A 145 3.59 -27.06 11.72
C SER A 145 2.46 -26.86 10.70
N LEU A 146 2.57 -27.52 9.54
CA LEU A 146 1.64 -27.41 8.41
C LEU A 146 1.31 -25.95 8.04
N ASN A 147 0.10 -25.47 8.35
CA ASN A 147 -0.38 -24.11 8.08
C ASN A 147 -0.58 -23.28 9.37
N ALA A 148 0.04 -23.65 10.50
CA ALA A 148 -0.11 -22.93 11.75
C ALA A 148 0.26 -21.44 11.56
N PRO A 149 -0.63 -20.50 11.91
CA PRO A 149 -0.34 -19.06 11.89
C PRO A 149 0.53 -18.68 13.09
N ALA A 150 1.76 -19.17 13.08
CA ALA A 150 2.71 -19.09 14.19
C ALA A 150 4.14 -18.87 13.69
N PHE A 151 4.98 -18.31 14.57
CA PHE A 151 6.42 -18.20 14.35
C PHE A 151 7.19 -18.72 15.56
N SER A 152 8.48 -19.00 15.38
CA SER A 152 9.41 -19.22 16.48
C SER A 152 10.67 -18.39 16.33
N LEU A 153 11.23 -18.00 17.48
CA LEU A 153 12.54 -17.38 17.59
C LEU A 153 13.49 -18.40 18.16
N THR A 154 14.61 -18.61 17.49
CA THR A 154 15.72 -19.44 17.97
C THR A 154 16.98 -18.58 18.03
N LEU A 155 17.64 -18.57 19.19
CA LEU A 155 18.95 -17.98 19.36
C LEU A 155 19.99 -19.08 19.48
N PHE A 156 21.05 -18.98 18.68
CA PHE A 156 22.18 -19.90 18.67
C PHE A 156 23.45 -19.16 19.08
N ASN A 157 24.03 -19.50 20.23
CA ASN A 157 25.28 -18.90 20.68
C ASN A 157 26.49 -19.66 20.11
N SER A 158 27.03 -19.17 19.00
CA SER A 158 28.20 -19.78 18.34
C SER A 158 29.46 -19.65 19.17
N THR A 159 29.62 -18.58 19.95
CA THR A 159 30.74 -18.42 20.89
C THR A 159 30.68 -19.46 22.00
N TYR A 160 29.50 -19.75 22.53
CA TYR A 160 29.32 -20.78 23.56
C TYR A 160 29.58 -22.19 22.99
N THR A 161 29.05 -22.49 21.80
CA THR A 161 29.36 -23.75 21.08
C THR A 161 30.87 -23.94 20.92
N ALA A 162 31.57 -22.91 20.44
CA ALA A 162 33.01 -22.91 20.26
C ALA A 162 33.77 -23.25 21.55
N LYS A 163 33.36 -22.67 22.69
CA LYS A 163 33.95 -22.96 24.01
C LYS A 163 33.72 -24.41 24.44
N GLN A 164 32.55 -24.98 24.16
CA GLN A 164 32.19 -26.34 24.58
C GLN A 164 32.92 -27.43 23.79
N CYS A 165 33.15 -27.25 22.49
CA CYS A 165 33.80 -28.27 21.64
C CYS A 165 35.26 -27.96 21.28
N GLY A 166 35.83 -26.84 21.73
CA GLY A 166 37.22 -26.45 21.44
C GLY A 166 37.47 -26.01 20.00
N VAL A 167 36.42 -25.75 19.22
CA VAL A 167 36.49 -25.24 17.85
C VAL A 167 36.47 -23.71 17.87
N PRO A 168 37.32 -22.99 17.11
CA PRO A 168 37.26 -21.54 17.05
C PRO A 168 35.89 -21.02 16.56
N VAL A 169 35.38 -19.92 17.13
CA VAL A 169 34.04 -19.38 16.78
C VAL A 169 33.86 -19.09 15.29
N TYR A 170 34.90 -18.59 14.61
CA TYR A 170 34.85 -18.34 13.17
C TYR A 170 34.65 -19.64 12.37
N LYS A 171 35.13 -20.79 12.86
CA LYS A 171 34.90 -22.10 12.24
C LYS A 171 33.47 -22.59 12.47
N VAL A 172 32.88 -22.31 13.62
CA VAL A 172 31.45 -22.60 13.87
C VAL A 172 30.58 -21.83 12.87
N LEU A 173 30.85 -20.54 12.67
CA LEU A 173 30.16 -19.72 11.68
C LEU A 173 30.45 -20.16 10.24
N GLU A 174 31.68 -20.56 9.92
CA GLU A 174 32.03 -21.13 8.61
C GLU A 174 31.24 -22.43 8.33
N TYR A 175 31.02 -23.28 9.34
CA TYR A 175 30.18 -24.46 9.20
C TYR A 175 28.70 -24.13 9.03
N PHE A 176 28.22 -23.07 9.68
CA PHE A 176 26.85 -22.57 9.50
C PHE A 176 26.64 -21.99 8.08
N ASP A 177 27.63 -21.26 7.58
CA ASP A 177 27.60 -20.63 6.25
C ASP A 177 28.01 -21.57 5.10
N ALA A 178 28.35 -22.83 5.41
CA ALA A 178 28.85 -23.78 4.43
C ALA A 178 27.80 -24.05 3.33
N GLU A 179 28.25 -24.08 2.07
CA GLU A 179 27.37 -24.45 0.96
C GLU A 179 26.83 -25.87 1.14
N THR A 180 25.55 -26.03 0.83
CA THR A 180 24.82 -27.30 0.91
C THR A 180 23.87 -27.42 -0.27
N ASP A 181 23.53 -28.64 -0.62
CA ASP A 181 22.48 -29.01 -1.56
C ASP A 181 21.08 -29.07 -0.92
N ALA A 182 20.97 -28.73 0.37
CA ALA A 182 19.69 -28.63 1.07
C ALA A 182 18.82 -27.52 0.47
N LEU A 183 17.68 -27.91 -0.14
CA LEU A 183 16.79 -27.04 -0.92
C LEU A 183 16.31 -25.78 -0.18
N SER A 184 16.15 -25.87 1.14
CA SER A 184 15.54 -24.82 1.95
C SER A 184 16.55 -24.12 2.88
N TRP A 185 17.84 -24.49 2.82
CA TRP A 185 18.87 -23.77 3.58
C TRP A 185 19.20 -22.45 2.86
N PRO A 186 19.10 -21.29 3.53
CA PRO A 186 19.36 -20.02 2.87
C PRO A 186 20.87 -19.80 2.74
N LYS A 187 21.26 -19.02 1.72
CA LYS A 187 22.62 -18.46 1.72
C LYS A 187 22.70 -17.41 2.81
N THR A 188 23.53 -17.67 3.82
CA THR A 188 23.70 -16.80 4.96
C THR A 188 24.86 -15.84 4.72
N HIS A 189 24.62 -14.57 4.99
CA HIS A 189 25.65 -13.54 4.95
C HIS A 189 25.68 -12.83 6.29
N LYS A 190 26.81 -12.16 6.59
CA LYS A 190 26.90 -11.30 7.75
C LYS A 190 25.76 -10.28 7.71
N TYR A 191 25.01 -10.18 8.80
CA TYR A 191 23.96 -9.18 8.90
C TYR A 191 24.59 -7.78 8.85
N ASN A 192 24.19 -6.99 7.85
CA ASN A 192 24.61 -5.60 7.68
C ASN A 192 23.38 -4.71 7.76
N ASP A 193 23.52 -3.54 8.39
CA ASP A 193 22.44 -2.56 8.42
C ASP A 193 22.17 -2.01 7.01
N ALA A 194 20.90 -1.80 6.69
CA ALA A 194 20.54 -1.08 5.48
C ALA A 194 21.02 0.37 5.60
N THR A 195 22.01 0.76 4.80
CA THR A 195 22.37 2.16 4.64
C THR A 195 21.30 2.84 3.80
N ALA A 196 20.55 3.78 4.38
CA ALA A 196 19.60 4.59 3.62
C ALA A 196 20.36 5.43 2.58
N LEU A 197 20.18 5.10 1.29
CA LEU A 197 20.59 5.96 0.19
C LEU A 197 19.52 7.05 0.07
N VAL A 198 19.75 8.19 0.72
CA VAL A 198 18.88 9.35 0.57
C VAL A 198 19.32 10.12 -0.67
N GLU A 199 18.72 9.83 -1.82
CA GLU A 199 18.78 10.73 -2.97
C GLU A 199 17.75 11.84 -2.76
N THR A 200 18.20 13.00 -2.29
CA THR A 200 17.38 14.21 -2.32
C THR A 200 17.28 14.71 -3.75
N ASN A 201 16.24 14.32 -4.48
CA ASN A 201 15.85 15.04 -5.69
C ASN A 201 15.30 16.41 -5.29
N THR A 202 16.19 17.40 -5.18
CA THR A 202 15.81 18.82 -5.16
C THR A 202 15.44 19.24 -6.58
N ALA A 203 14.33 18.70 -7.11
CA ALA A 203 13.69 19.35 -8.24
C ALA A 203 13.17 20.68 -7.69
N SER A 204 13.80 21.78 -8.09
CA SER A 204 13.24 23.11 -7.88
C SER A 204 11.86 23.10 -8.53
N VAL A 205 10.82 23.27 -7.71
CA VAL A 205 9.50 23.62 -8.21
C VAL A 205 9.69 24.99 -8.85
N ASP A 206 9.89 25.01 -10.17
CA ASP A 206 9.92 26.25 -10.92
C ASP A 206 8.63 26.98 -10.58
N SER A 207 8.73 28.14 -9.94
CA SER A 207 7.56 28.94 -9.57
C SER A 207 6.81 29.23 -10.87
N ILE A 208 5.65 28.60 -11.03
CA ILE A 208 4.79 28.78 -12.19
C ILE A 208 4.49 30.28 -12.31
N SER A 209 5.01 30.89 -13.37
CA SER A 209 4.80 32.30 -13.64
C SER A 209 3.44 32.47 -14.31
N TYR A 210 2.42 32.88 -13.55
CA TYR A 210 1.08 33.23 -14.08
C TYR A 210 1.08 34.55 -14.88
N THR A 211 2.19 34.92 -15.53
CA THR A 211 2.34 36.15 -16.31
C THR A 211 1.50 36.16 -17.59
N MET A 212 1.07 34.99 -18.07
CA MET A 212 0.08 34.82 -19.14
C MET A 212 -1.08 34.00 -18.58
N ASP A 213 -2.30 34.53 -18.62
CA ASP A 213 -3.46 33.91 -17.98
C ASP A 213 -4.77 34.29 -18.68
N ILE A 214 -5.80 33.47 -18.49
CA ILE A 214 -7.19 33.80 -18.80
C ILE A 214 -7.80 34.39 -17.54
N VAL A 215 -8.11 35.68 -17.57
CA VAL A 215 -8.77 36.37 -16.47
C VAL A 215 -10.25 36.56 -16.81
N VAL A 216 -11.13 35.96 -16.01
CA VAL A 216 -12.58 36.10 -16.09
C VAL A 216 -13.11 36.92 -14.91
N ASP A 217 -14.39 37.28 -14.94
CA ASP A 217 -15.05 37.93 -13.79
C ASP A 217 -14.95 37.05 -12.53
N PRO A 218 -14.30 37.52 -11.44
CA PRO A 218 -14.08 36.72 -10.24
C PRO A 218 -15.37 36.21 -9.59
N ALA A 219 -16.43 37.02 -9.58
CA ALA A 219 -17.72 36.63 -9.00
C ALA A 219 -18.39 35.51 -9.81
N THR A 220 -18.27 35.55 -11.13
CA THR A 220 -18.75 34.49 -12.03
C THR A 220 -17.93 33.21 -11.86
N LEU A 221 -16.60 33.31 -11.75
CA LEU A 221 -15.72 32.17 -11.52
C LEU A 221 -16.03 31.48 -10.18
N ASP A 222 -16.09 32.24 -9.09
CA ASP A 222 -16.43 31.75 -7.76
C ASP A 222 -17.81 31.06 -7.77
N ARG A 223 -18.83 31.72 -8.32
CA ARG A 223 -20.18 31.16 -8.41
C ARG A 223 -20.21 29.82 -9.15
N LYS A 224 -19.53 29.72 -10.29
CA LYS A 224 -19.50 28.49 -11.11
C LYS A 224 -18.78 27.34 -10.42
N LEU A 225 -17.62 27.60 -9.82
CA LEU A 225 -16.87 26.57 -9.08
C LEU A 225 -17.66 26.07 -7.86
N ARG A 226 -18.25 26.97 -7.08
CA ARG A 226 -19.11 26.59 -5.95
C ARG A 226 -20.35 25.82 -6.39
N LYS A 227 -20.93 26.18 -7.55
CA LYS A 227 -22.09 25.47 -8.09
C LYS A 227 -21.73 24.05 -8.52
N ALA A 228 -20.59 23.85 -9.17
CA ALA A 228 -20.06 22.52 -9.52
C ALA A 228 -19.81 21.68 -8.26
N ALA A 229 -19.14 22.25 -7.25
CA ALA A 229 -18.91 21.58 -5.98
C ALA A 229 -20.21 21.19 -5.27
N ALA A 230 -21.18 22.10 -5.20
CA ALA A 230 -22.47 21.86 -4.57
C ALA A 230 -23.28 20.76 -5.28
N ASN A 231 -23.21 20.67 -6.61
CA ASN A 231 -23.86 19.59 -7.36
C ASN A 231 -23.27 18.22 -7.00
N VAL A 232 -21.93 18.12 -6.96
CA VAL A 232 -21.24 16.88 -6.56
C VAL A 232 -21.60 16.47 -5.14
N ILE A 233 -21.53 17.39 -4.17
CA ILE A 233 -21.87 17.12 -2.76
C ILE A 233 -23.31 16.62 -2.64
N ALA A 234 -24.23 17.20 -3.41
CA ALA A 234 -25.64 16.79 -3.38
C ALA A 234 -25.87 15.38 -3.95
N ILE A 235 -25.09 14.94 -4.95
CA ILE A 235 -25.23 13.62 -5.56
C ILE A 235 -24.37 12.55 -4.88
N GLU A 236 -23.35 12.93 -4.11
CA GLU A 236 -22.35 12.01 -3.55
C GLU A 236 -22.94 10.73 -2.93
N PRO A 237 -23.98 10.79 -2.07
CA PRO A 237 -24.50 9.57 -1.45
C PRO A 237 -24.98 8.54 -2.47
N LYS A 238 -25.54 8.99 -3.60
CA LYS A 238 -25.98 8.12 -4.70
C LYS A 238 -24.81 7.60 -5.52
N LEU A 239 -23.76 8.41 -5.72
CA LEU A 239 -22.55 7.94 -6.41
C LEU A 239 -21.89 6.81 -5.63
N THR A 240 -21.78 6.98 -4.30
CA THR A 240 -21.27 5.96 -3.38
C THR A 240 -22.16 4.72 -3.35
N GLU A 241 -23.50 4.88 -3.36
CA GLU A 241 -24.45 3.77 -3.47
C GLU A 241 -24.24 2.98 -4.78
N TRP A 242 -24.21 3.64 -5.93
CA TRP A 242 -24.01 2.98 -7.24
C TRP A 242 -22.64 2.32 -7.36
N ASP A 243 -21.62 2.92 -6.77
CA ASP A 243 -20.28 2.34 -6.72
C ASP A 243 -20.17 1.21 -5.70
N THR A 244 -21.02 1.17 -4.66
CA THR A 244 -21.10 0.00 -3.77
C THR A 244 -21.77 -1.18 -4.48
N GLU A 245 -22.77 -0.91 -5.33
CA GLU A 245 -23.39 -1.95 -6.16
C GLU A 245 -22.40 -2.52 -7.18
N MET A 246 -21.53 -1.69 -7.74
CA MET A 246 -20.71 -2.04 -8.90
C MET A 246 -19.21 -2.16 -8.63
N GLY A 247 -18.71 -1.66 -7.52
CA GLY A 247 -17.29 -1.48 -7.21
C GLY A 247 -17.01 -1.61 -5.72
N ASP A 248 -16.16 -0.75 -5.19
CA ASP A 248 -15.75 -0.71 -3.78
C ASP A 248 -16.43 0.39 -2.96
N GLY A 249 -17.29 1.21 -3.57
CA GLY A 249 -18.14 2.18 -2.86
C GLY A 249 -17.40 3.43 -2.40
N ASP A 250 -16.32 3.83 -3.09
CA ASP A 250 -15.51 5.00 -2.73
C ASP A 250 -15.53 6.12 -3.77
N CYS A 251 -16.12 5.89 -4.95
CA CYS A 251 -16.12 6.86 -6.05
C CYS A 251 -16.78 8.19 -5.66
N GLY A 252 -17.95 8.16 -5.02
CA GLY A 252 -18.63 9.37 -4.55
C GLY A 252 -17.77 10.16 -3.56
N LYS A 253 -17.23 9.48 -2.55
CA LYS A 253 -16.33 10.08 -1.55
C LYS A 253 -15.04 10.64 -2.15
N THR A 254 -14.52 10.01 -3.19
CA THR A 254 -13.33 10.48 -3.90
C THR A 254 -13.58 11.82 -4.59
N ILE A 255 -14.70 11.97 -5.32
CA ILE A 255 -15.03 13.25 -5.98
C ILE A 255 -15.42 14.32 -4.95
N GLU A 256 -16.15 13.95 -3.90
CA GLU A 256 -16.50 14.83 -2.78
C GLU A 256 -15.24 15.40 -2.11
N ALA A 257 -14.25 14.56 -1.80
CA ALA A 257 -12.98 14.99 -1.21
C ALA A 257 -12.29 16.06 -2.07
N GLY A 258 -12.28 15.89 -3.40
CA GLY A 258 -11.74 16.87 -4.34
C GLY A 258 -12.48 18.21 -4.31
N VAL A 259 -13.82 18.19 -4.38
CA VAL A 259 -14.59 19.46 -4.39
C VAL A 259 -14.62 20.16 -3.04
N LEU A 260 -14.55 19.42 -1.92
CA LEU A 260 -14.41 20.01 -0.59
C LEU A 260 -13.05 20.68 -0.42
N ALA A 261 -11.97 20.06 -0.92
CA ALA A 261 -10.65 20.69 -0.93
C ALA A 261 -10.61 21.94 -1.82
N LEU A 262 -11.30 21.92 -2.97
CA LEU A 262 -11.45 23.11 -3.82
C LEU A 262 -12.18 24.24 -3.08
N LEU A 263 -13.30 23.94 -2.42
CA LEU A 263 -14.03 24.93 -1.61
C LEU A 263 -13.15 25.50 -0.49
N GLN A 264 -12.38 24.66 0.19
CA GLN A 264 -11.43 25.09 1.21
C GLN A 264 -10.40 26.06 0.63
N ALA A 265 -9.76 25.74 -0.51
CA ALA A 265 -8.81 26.63 -1.17
C ALA A 265 -9.46 27.96 -1.62
N MET A 266 -10.73 27.92 -2.03
CA MET A 266 -11.48 29.14 -2.36
C MET A 266 -11.71 30.02 -1.13
N ASP A 267 -12.05 29.43 0.01
CA ASP A 267 -12.37 30.16 1.25
C ASP A 267 -11.12 30.66 1.99
N GLU A 268 -10.06 29.85 2.06
CA GLU A 268 -8.86 30.14 2.85
C GLU A 268 -7.79 30.90 2.04
N GLU A 269 -7.61 30.58 0.76
CA GLU A 269 -6.55 31.16 -0.10
C GLU A 269 -7.08 32.16 -1.13
N GLY A 270 -8.39 32.39 -1.15
CA GLY A 270 -9.03 33.28 -2.11
C GLY A 270 -8.77 32.86 -3.55
N LEU A 271 -8.82 31.55 -3.83
CA LEU A 271 -8.39 30.96 -5.11
C LEU A 271 -9.04 31.64 -6.34
N ALA A 272 -10.34 31.95 -6.25
CA ALA A 272 -11.10 32.57 -7.35
C ALA A 272 -11.02 34.12 -7.38
N LEU A 273 -10.46 34.78 -6.35
CA LEU A 273 -10.52 36.25 -6.20
C LEU A 273 -9.79 37.01 -7.31
N SER A 274 -8.76 36.41 -7.92
CA SER A 274 -8.03 37.03 -9.03
C SER A 274 -8.73 36.87 -10.37
N GLY A 275 -9.77 36.03 -10.49
CA GLY A 275 -10.37 35.67 -11.76
C GLY A 275 -9.49 34.78 -12.65
N SER A 276 -8.36 34.33 -12.11
CA SER A 276 -7.36 33.52 -12.82
C SER A 276 -7.85 32.10 -13.06
N VAL A 277 -7.98 31.70 -14.32
CA VAL A 277 -8.32 30.31 -14.67
C VAL A 277 -7.11 29.41 -14.50
N LEU A 278 -5.90 29.84 -14.87
CA LEU A 278 -4.70 29.00 -14.72
C LEU A 278 -4.41 28.68 -13.26
N ARG A 279 -4.54 29.65 -12.34
CA ARG A 279 -4.35 29.40 -10.90
C ARG A 279 -5.36 28.39 -10.36
N VAL A 280 -6.62 28.46 -10.82
CA VAL A 280 -7.65 27.48 -10.44
C VAL A 280 -7.30 26.08 -10.97
N VAL A 281 -6.93 25.96 -12.24
CA VAL A 281 -6.59 24.65 -12.84
C VAL A 281 -5.36 24.05 -12.16
N ASP A 282 -4.33 24.86 -11.89
CA ASP A 282 -3.12 24.45 -11.17
C ASP A 282 -3.43 23.96 -9.75
N ALA A 283 -4.26 24.69 -9.00
CA ALA A 283 -4.73 24.24 -7.70
C ALA A 283 -5.52 22.92 -7.78
N ILE A 284 -6.34 22.75 -8.83
CA ILE A 284 -7.06 21.49 -9.07
C ILE A 284 -6.08 20.33 -9.31
N VAL A 285 -4.96 20.55 -10.02
CA VAL A 285 -3.93 19.51 -10.20
C VAL A 285 -3.42 19.03 -8.83
N GLY A 286 -2.96 19.94 -7.98
CA GLY A 286 -2.48 19.58 -6.65
C GLY A 286 -3.55 18.89 -5.79
N ILE A 287 -4.80 19.39 -5.83
CA ILE A 287 -5.92 18.77 -5.13
C ILE A 287 -6.17 17.34 -5.60
N THR A 288 -6.13 17.08 -6.92
CA THR A 288 -6.35 15.73 -7.46
C THR A 288 -5.27 14.74 -7.06
N GLU A 289 -4.02 15.20 -6.91
CA GLU A 289 -2.89 14.37 -6.49
C GLU A 289 -2.91 14.08 -4.98
N ASP A 290 -3.25 15.08 -4.16
CA ASP A 290 -3.16 15.00 -2.70
C ASP A 290 -4.44 14.49 -2.02
N ARG A 291 -5.61 14.75 -2.62
CA ARG A 291 -6.92 14.57 -1.95
C ARG A 291 -7.83 13.56 -2.62
N MET A 292 -7.58 13.20 -3.88
CA MET A 292 -8.39 12.21 -4.59
C MET A 292 -7.63 10.88 -4.70
N GLY A 293 -8.25 9.80 -4.21
CA GLY A 293 -7.69 8.46 -4.26
C GLY A 293 -7.99 7.69 -5.55
N GLY A 294 -7.38 6.51 -5.64
CA GLY A 294 -7.73 5.50 -6.64
C GLY A 294 -7.48 5.91 -8.10
N THR A 295 -8.06 5.15 -9.02
CA THR A 295 -7.90 5.39 -10.46
C THR A 295 -8.54 6.72 -10.90
N LEU A 296 -9.60 7.16 -10.23
CA LEU A 296 -10.29 8.40 -10.59
C LEU A 296 -9.44 9.64 -10.30
N GLY A 297 -8.76 9.69 -9.15
CA GLY A 297 -7.79 10.76 -8.85
C GLY A 297 -6.69 10.84 -9.91
N ALA A 298 -6.12 9.70 -10.31
CA ALA A 298 -5.10 9.65 -11.36
C ALA A 298 -5.63 10.13 -12.73
N VAL A 299 -6.85 9.74 -13.12
CA VAL A 299 -7.47 10.19 -14.38
C VAL A 299 -7.68 11.70 -14.39
N PHE A 300 -8.18 12.27 -13.28
CA PHE A 300 -8.36 13.72 -13.16
C PHE A 300 -7.02 14.45 -13.12
N GLY A 301 -6.04 13.96 -12.35
CA GLY A 301 -4.70 14.56 -12.30
C GLY A 301 -4.03 14.63 -13.67
N ILE A 302 -4.06 13.54 -14.44
CA ILE A 302 -3.52 13.52 -15.81
C ILE A 302 -4.27 14.53 -16.70
N PHE A 303 -5.61 14.55 -16.64
CA PHE A 303 -6.41 15.45 -17.46
C PHE A 303 -6.16 16.92 -17.11
N PHE A 304 -6.18 17.31 -15.82
CA PHE A 304 -5.99 18.69 -15.41
C PHE A 304 -4.55 19.16 -15.58
N ALA A 305 -3.54 18.29 -15.39
CA ALA A 305 -2.15 18.63 -15.69
C ALA A 305 -1.94 18.85 -17.20
N ALA A 306 -2.55 18.01 -18.04
CA ALA A 306 -2.53 18.22 -19.49
C ALA A 306 -3.30 19.48 -19.91
N LEU A 307 -4.44 19.76 -19.26
CA LEU A 307 -5.22 20.99 -19.48
C LEU A 307 -4.40 22.23 -19.12
N PHE A 308 -3.74 22.23 -17.95
CA PHE A 308 -2.87 23.31 -17.52
C PHE A 308 -1.78 23.59 -18.56
N ASN A 309 -1.02 22.56 -18.95
CA ASN A 309 0.05 22.67 -19.92
C ASN A 309 -0.46 23.16 -21.29
N SER A 310 -1.61 22.66 -21.73
CA SER A 310 -2.21 23.06 -22.99
C SER A 310 -2.74 24.49 -22.97
N LEU A 311 -3.29 24.96 -21.85
CA LEU A 311 -3.68 26.36 -21.68
C LEU A 311 -2.45 27.28 -21.78
N VAL A 312 -1.36 26.96 -21.08
CA VAL A 312 -0.11 27.73 -21.14
C VAL A 312 0.45 27.77 -22.57
N ALA A 313 0.48 26.64 -23.27
CA ALA A 313 0.95 26.55 -24.65
C ALA A 313 0.05 27.35 -25.61
N THR A 314 -1.27 27.23 -25.47
CA THR A 314 -2.24 27.92 -26.35
C THR A 314 -2.19 29.43 -26.15
N LEU A 315 -2.11 29.90 -24.90
CA LEU A 315 -1.97 31.34 -24.57
C LEU A 315 -0.68 31.93 -25.14
N SER A 316 0.40 31.15 -25.20
CA SER A 316 1.68 31.60 -25.76
C SER A 316 1.67 31.68 -27.30
N ALA A 317 0.81 30.91 -27.96
CA ALA A 317 0.80 30.75 -29.42
C ALA A 317 -0.30 31.56 -30.13
N MET A 318 -1.40 31.88 -29.45
CA MET A 318 -2.59 32.47 -30.09
C MET A 318 -2.62 34.00 -30.05
N PRO A 319 -3.31 34.66 -31.00
CA PRO A 319 -3.56 36.10 -30.94
C PRO A 319 -4.38 36.49 -29.70
N ASN A 320 -4.06 37.64 -29.10
CA ASN A 320 -4.72 38.18 -27.91
C ASN A 320 -6.25 38.42 -28.05
N ASN A 321 -6.82 38.38 -29.25
CA ASN A 321 -8.25 38.59 -29.50
C ASN A 321 -9.05 37.29 -29.65
N THR A 322 -8.43 36.13 -29.40
CA THR A 322 -9.11 34.83 -29.47
C THR A 322 -10.15 34.73 -28.35
N PRO A 323 -11.40 34.34 -28.64
CA PRO A 323 -12.43 34.15 -27.60
C PRO A 323 -11.97 33.13 -26.54
N VAL A 324 -12.23 33.44 -25.27
CA VAL A 324 -11.81 32.61 -24.12
C VAL A 324 -12.36 31.19 -24.24
N GLU A 325 -13.60 31.06 -24.66
CA GLU A 325 -14.29 29.78 -24.84
C GLU A 325 -13.57 28.90 -25.86
N LYS A 326 -13.02 29.52 -26.92
CA LYS A 326 -12.25 28.81 -27.95
C LYS A 326 -10.89 28.34 -27.43
N ILE A 327 -10.23 29.15 -26.59
CA ILE A 327 -8.98 28.76 -25.94
C ILE A 327 -9.23 27.56 -25.01
N LEU A 328 -10.27 27.63 -24.17
CA LEU A 328 -10.67 26.54 -23.28
C LEU A 328 -11.01 25.27 -24.05
N ALA A 329 -11.76 25.38 -25.16
CA ALA A 329 -12.13 24.26 -26.00
C ALA A 329 -10.90 23.55 -26.59
N MET A 330 -9.97 24.33 -27.18
CA MET A 330 -8.74 23.78 -27.74
C MET A 330 -7.87 23.09 -26.69
N ALA A 331 -7.70 23.71 -25.52
CA ALA A 331 -6.91 23.12 -24.44
C ALA A 331 -7.55 21.83 -23.90
N THR A 332 -8.87 21.80 -23.82
CA THR A 332 -9.65 20.62 -23.39
C THR A 332 -9.53 19.45 -24.38
N VAL A 333 -9.49 19.72 -25.68
CA VAL A 333 -9.25 18.69 -26.72
C VAL A 333 -7.87 18.05 -26.53
N GLU A 334 -6.83 18.85 -26.33
CA GLU A 334 -5.47 18.34 -26.12
C GLU A 334 -5.35 17.59 -24.79
N ALA A 335 -5.98 18.09 -23.72
CA ALA A 335 -6.03 17.40 -22.43
C ALA A 335 -6.65 16.00 -22.53
N LEU A 336 -7.75 15.88 -23.28
CA LEU A 336 -8.37 14.58 -23.54
C LEU A 336 -7.47 13.67 -24.41
N ALA A 337 -6.78 14.23 -25.40
CA ALA A 337 -5.85 13.48 -26.24
C ALA A 337 -4.68 12.91 -25.42
N SER A 338 -4.13 13.72 -24.50
CA SER A 338 -3.10 13.28 -23.55
C SER A 338 -3.63 12.17 -22.63
N LEU A 339 -4.80 12.36 -22.01
CA LEU A 339 -5.40 11.34 -21.14
C LEU A 339 -5.56 9.99 -21.87
N ARG A 340 -6.00 9.99 -23.13
CA ARG A 340 -6.16 8.76 -23.96
C ARG A 340 -4.87 7.97 -24.17
N VAL A 341 -3.69 8.58 -23.98
CA VAL A 341 -2.41 7.86 -24.05
C VAL A 341 -2.15 7.07 -22.75
N HIS A 342 -2.70 7.54 -21.63
CA HIS A 342 -2.47 6.98 -20.29
C HIS A 342 -3.58 6.03 -19.81
N THR A 343 -4.69 5.95 -20.54
CA THR A 343 -5.78 5.01 -20.25
C THR A 343 -6.25 4.26 -21.49
N PRO A 344 -6.52 2.94 -21.41
CA PRO A 344 -7.12 2.20 -22.52
C PRO A 344 -8.62 2.49 -22.69
N ALA A 345 -9.24 3.22 -21.76
CA ALA A 345 -10.68 3.46 -21.73
C ALA A 345 -11.18 4.28 -22.92
N LYS A 346 -12.28 3.81 -23.50
CA LYS A 346 -12.96 4.40 -24.65
C LYS A 346 -14.44 4.61 -24.35
N GLU A 347 -15.09 5.37 -25.22
CA GLU A 347 -16.54 5.42 -25.24
C GLU A 347 -17.12 4.01 -25.47
N GLY A 348 -18.10 3.64 -24.67
CA GLY A 348 -18.70 2.32 -24.61
C GLY A 348 -18.08 1.36 -23.58
N ASP A 349 -17.09 1.79 -22.78
CA ASP A 349 -16.44 0.94 -21.77
C ASP A 349 -17.06 1.07 -20.37
N ARG A 350 -18.00 2.00 -20.19
CA ARG A 350 -18.68 2.36 -18.93
C ARG A 350 -17.69 2.92 -17.90
N THR A 351 -17.17 4.11 -18.20
CA THR A 351 -16.22 4.87 -17.38
C THR A 351 -16.49 6.38 -17.53
N VAL A 352 -15.70 7.21 -16.83
CA VAL A 352 -15.68 8.68 -17.04
C VAL A 352 -15.50 9.09 -18.51
N MET A 353 -14.84 8.27 -19.33
CA MET A 353 -14.59 8.57 -20.74
C MET A 353 -15.88 8.60 -21.57
N ASP A 354 -16.92 7.90 -21.12
CA ASP A 354 -18.25 7.96 -21.75
C ASP A 354 -18.88 9.34 -21.66
N VAL A 355 -18.46 10.19 -20.72
CA VAL A 355 -18.92 11.58 -20.60
C VAL A 355 -17.88 12.56 -21.12
N MET A 356 -16.61 12.37 -20.77
CA MET A 356 -15.53 13.28 -21.19
C MET A 356 -15.42 13.35 -22.71
N ILE A 357 -15.44 12.22 -23.41
CA ILE A 357 -15.30 12.20 -24.88
C ILE A 357 -16.41 13.00 -25.58
N PRO A 358 -17.71 12.67 -25.38
CA PRO A 358 -18.78 13.41 -26.07
C PRO A 358 -18.91 14.86 -25.59
N PHE A 359 -18.59 15.15 -24.32
CA PHE A 359 -18.50 16.55 -23.84
C PHE A 359 -17.45 17.35 -24.61
N VAL A 360 -16.21 16.86 -24.69
CA VAL A 360 -15.11 17.55 -25.38
C VAL A 360 -15.43 17.73 -26.86
N GLU A 361 -16.05 16.73 -27.50
CA GLU A 361 -16.48 16.85 -28.90
C GLU A 361 -17.51 17.95 -29.11
N ALA A 362 -18.53 18.03 -28.23
CA ALA A 362 -19.55 19.06 -28.28
C ALA A 362 -19.02 20.46 -27.89
N PHE A 363 -18.01 20.52 -27.03
CA PHE A 363 -17.44 21.78 -26.54
C PHE A 363 -16.47 22.44 -27.53
N LYS A 364 -16.13 21.80 -28.66
CA LYS A 364 -15.18 22.34 -29.66
C LYS A 364 -15.51 23.74 -30.17
N ASP A 365 -16.79 24.09 -30.21
CA ASP A 365 -17.27 25.39 -30.67
C ASP A 365 -17.38 26.43 -29.53
N GLY A 366 -17.09 26.05 -28.29
CA GLY A 366 -17.07 26.92 -27.10
C GLY A 366 -18.40 27.05 -26.36
N ASP A 367 -19.48 26.39 -26.81
CA ASP A 367 -20.78 26.41 -26.13
C ASP A 367 -20.83 25.36 -25.01
N ILE A 368 -20.45 25.76 -23.80
CA ILE A 368 -20.49 24.89 -22.61
C ILE A 368 -21.92 24.47 -22.23
N ALA A 369 -22.93 25.29 -22.54
CA ALA A 369 -24.31 24.99 -22.16
C ALA A 369 -24.88 23.85 -23.01
N GLU A 370 -24.58 23.83 -24.31
CA GLU A 370 -24.93 22.71 -25.18
C GLU A 370 -24.10 21.46 -24.86
N ALA A 371 -22.78 21.62 -24.65
CA ALA A 371 -21.91 20.52 -24.26
C ALA A 371 -22.33 19.87 -22.93
N ALA A 372 -22.85 20.64 -21.96
CA ALA A 372 -23.37 20.11 -20.71
C ALA A 372 -24.61 19.21 -20.89
N LYS A 373 -25.48 19.51 -21.87
CA LYS A 373 -26.61 18.64 -22.21
C LYS A 373 -26.13 17.31 -22.79
N VAL A 374 -25.11 17.35 -23.63
CA VAL A 374 -24.46 16.15 -24.19
C VAL A 374 -23.85 15.31 -23.08
N ALA A 375 -23.12 15.95 -22.15
CA ALA A 375 -22.54 15.28 -20.97
C ALA A 375 -23.62 14.57 -20.12
N LYS A 376 -24.77 15.23 -19.90
CA LYS A 376 -25.90 14.64 -19.18
C LYS A 376 -26.45 13.39 -19.86
N ALA A 377 -26.75 13.50 -21.15
CA ALA A 377 -27.30 12.39 -21.93
C ALA A 377 -26.31 11.21 -21.97
N ALA A 378 -25.02 11.49 -22.07
CA ALA A 378 -23.97 10.49 -22.06
C ALA A 378 -23.86 9.78 -20.68
N ALA A 379 -23.91 10.54 -19.58
CA ALA A 379 -23.93 9.98 -18.22
C ALA A 379 -25.13 9.05 -18.01
N GLU A 380 -26.33 9.46 -18.45
CA GLU A 380 -27.53 8.62 -18.42
C GLU A 380 -27.41 7.37 -19.29
N GLY A 381 -26.72 7.47 -20.44
CA GLY A 381 -26.48 6.38 -21.37
C GLY A 381 -25.68 5.22 -20.78
N THR A 382 -24.83 5.48 -19.80
CA THR A 382 -23.98 4.46 -19.14
C THR A 382 -24.77 3.33 -18.48
N LYS A 383 -26.04 3.56 -18.12
CA LYS A 383 -26.96 2.53 -17.59
C LYS A 383 -27.16 1.33 -18.52
N LYS A 384 -26.93 1.53 -19.83
CA LYS A 384 -27.14 0.54 -20.89
C LYS A 384 -25.83 -0.12 -21.34
N LEU A 385 -24.70 0.29 -20.78
CA LEU A 385 -23.39 -0.22 -21.14
C LEU A 385 -23.00 -1.36 -20.19
N LEU A 386 -22.34 -2.38 -20.73
CA LEU A 386 -21.67 -3.38 -19.90
C LEU A 386 -20.25 -2.89 -19.59
N PRO A 387 -19.80 -2.96 -18.33
CA PRO A 387 -18.47 -2.52 -17.96
C PRO A 387 -17.40 -3.42 -18.59
N LYS A 388 -16.40 -2.79 -19.21
CA LYS A 388 -15.23 -3.47 -19.79
C LYS A 388 -13.94 -3.16 -19.07
N LEU A 389 -13.94 -2.15 -18.21
CA LEU A 389 -12.80 -1.70 -17.42
C LEU A 389 -13.21 -1.35 -15.99
N GLY A 390 -12.21 -1.24 -15.12
CA GLY A 390 -12.39 -0.90 -13.71
C GLY A 390 -13.00 -2.02 -12.87
N ARG A 391 -13.25 -1.72 -11.59
CA ARG A 391 -13.79 -2.66 -10.60
C ARG A 391 -15.19 -3.18 -10.96
N ALA A 392 -15.95 -2.40 -11.73
CA ALA A 392 -17.25 -2.79 -12.30
C ALA A 392 -17.22 -4.08 -13.12
N THR A 393 -16.07 -4.48 -13.66
CA THR A 393 -15.94 -5.75 -14.37
C THR A 393 -16.10 -6.97 -13.47
N TYR A 394 -15.78 -6.87 -12.17
CA TYR A 394 -15.71 -8.00 -11.24
C TYR A 394 -17.09 -8.59 -10.90
N VAL A 395 -18.13 -7.75 -10.96
CA VAL A 395 -19.51 -8.14 -10.63
C VAL A 395 -20.41 -8.28 -11.86
N SER A 396 -19.89 -7.97 -13.06
CA SER A 396 -20.65 -7.94 -14.31
C SER A 396 -21.34 -9.25 -14.69
N SER A 397 -20.77 -10.40 -14.31
CA SER A 397 -21.32 -11.74 -14.60
C SER A 397 -22.47 -12.17 -13.70
N SER A 398 -22.71 -11.46 -12.59
CA SER A 398 -23.73 -11.82 -11.58
C SER A 398 -24.98 -10.94 -11.62
N TYR A 399 -24.98 -9.86 -12.42
CA TYR A 399 -26.13 -8.97 -12.54
C TYR A 399 -27.14 -9.48 -13.59
N THR A 400 -28.37 -9.75 -13.15
CA THR A 400 -29.53 -10.20 -13.97
C THR A 400 -30.48 -9.05 -14.35
N ARG A 401 -30.13 -7.80 -14.06
CA ARG A 401 -30.97 -6.62 -14.38
C ARG A 401 -30.77 -6.20 -15.84
N ASP A 402 -31.87 -5.88 -16.52
CA ASP A 402 -31.86 -5.31 -17.88
C ASP A 402 -31.25 -3.89 -17.96
N VAL A 403 -31.13 -3.20 -16.81
CA VAL A 403 -30.59 -1.84 -16.70
C VAL A 403 -29.71 -1.73 -15.46
N LEU A 404 -28.47 -1.23 -15.64
CA LEU A 404 -27.53 -0.97 -14.57
C LEU A 404 -27.73 0.43 -13.95
N PRO A 405 -27.28 0.70 -12.71
CA PRO A 405 -27.12 2.07 -12.25
C PRO A 405 -26.17 2.85 -13.19
N PRO A 406 -26.26 4.21 -13.23
CA PRO A 406 -25.25 5.01 -13.92
C PRO A 406 -23.84 4.67 -13.47
N ASP A 407 -22.87 4.83 -14.36
CA ASP A 407 -21.47 4.84 -13.93
C ASP A 407 -21.24 6.04 -12.99
N PRO A 408 -20.80 5.81 -11.74
CA PRO A 408 -20.69 6.87 -10.73
C PRO A 408 -19.64 7.91 -11.12
N GLY A 409 -18.53 7.48 -11.74
CA GLY A 409 -17.50 8.40 -12.24
C GLY A 409 -18.04 9.31 -13.34
N ALA A 410 -18.65 8.73 -14.37
CA ALA A 410 -19.26 9.46 -15.48
C ALA A 410 -20.32 10.46 -14.98
N TRP A 411 -21.17 10.06 -14.04
CA TRP A 411 -22.18 10.95 -13.46
C TRP A 411 -21.56 12.09 -12.67
N GLY A 412 -20.51 11.81 -11.88
CA GLY A 412 -19.77 12.86 -11.16
C GLY A 412 -19.15 13.90 -12.10
N VAL A 413 -18.55 13.47 -13.22
CA VAL A 413 -18.04 14.38 -14.26
C VAL A 413 -19.16 15.24 -14.85
N HIS A 414 -20.32 14.64 -15.14
CA HIS A 414 -21.48 15.38 -15.63
C HIS A 414 -21.91 16.49 -14.64
N GLU A 415 -22.00 16.20 -13.34
CA GLU A 415 -22.43 17.18 -12.33
C GLU A 415 -21.47 18.37 -12.20
N LEU A 416 -20.16 18.12 -12.34
CA LEU A 416 -19.14 19.16 -12.42
C LEU A 416 -19.36 20.07 -13.63
N ILE A 417 -19.50 19.48 -14.82
CA ILE A 417 -19.76 20.21 -16.07
C ILE A 417 -21.05 21.03 -15.97
N GLN A 418 -22.12 20.43 -15.43
CA GLN A 418 -23.42 21.07 -15.28
C GLN A 418 -23.37 22.28 -14.35
N GLY A 419 -22.51 22.26 -13.33
CA GLY A 419 -22.29 23.40 -12.45
C GLY A 419 -21.47 24.52 -13.10
N LEU A 420 -20.47 24.17 -13.91
CA LEU A 420 -19.67 25.14 -14.66
C LEU A 420 -20.45 25.84 -15.79
N ALA A 421 -21.47 25.16 -16.33
CA ALA A 421 -22.35 25.69 -17.36
C ALA A 421 -23.43 26.66 -16.85
N ALA A 422 -23.62 26.78 -15.52
CA ALA A 422 -24.71 27.50 -14.88
C ALA A 422 -24.53 29.03 -14.75
#